data_AF-A0A2W0B0F4-F1
#
_entry.id   AF-A0A2W0B0F4-F1
#
_cell.length_a   1.000
_cell.length_b   1.000
_cell.length_c   1.000
_cell.angle_alpha   90.00
_cell.angle_beta   90.00
_cell.angle_gamma   90.00
#
_symmetry.space_group_name_H-M   'P 1'
#
loop_
_entity.id
_entity.type
_entity.pdbx_description
1 polymer ?
#
loop_
_entity_poly.entity_id
_entity_poly.type
_entity_poly.pdbx_seq_one_letter_code
_entity_poly.pdbx_strand_id
1 'polypeptide(L)' 'PITKGKLDLGTWQRVFYAEFDGQREKRVIIKIIGK' A
#
# COMPACT_ATOMS: atom_id res chain seq x y z
N PRO A 1 -5.95 2.00 7.44
CA PRO A 1 -6.13 3.28 8.17
C PRO A 1 -4.79 3.71 8.76
N ILE A 2 -4.63 4.97 9.18
CA ILE A 2 -3.43 5.38 9.93
C ILE A 2 -3.85 5.70 11.36
N THR A 3 -3.38 4.90 12.30
CA THR A 3 -3.66 5.03 13.74
C THR A 3 -2.35 5.24 14.46
N LYS A 4 -2.23 6.33 15.24
CA LYS A 4 -0.97 6.71 15.94
C LYS A 4 0.26 6.75 15.02
N GLY A 5 0.09 7.23 13.79
CA GLY A 5 1.17 7.35 12.80
C GLY A 5 1.61 6.03 12.14
N LYS A 6 0.89 4.92 12.35
CA LYS A 6 1.19 3.63 11.72
C LYS A 6 0.02 3.13 10.88
N LEU A 7 0.33 2.43 9.78
CA LEU A 7 -0.67 1.68 9.02
C LEU A 7 -1.28 0.62 9.93
N ASP A 8 -2.54 0.80 10.23
CA ASP A 8 -3.32 -0.07 11.10
C ASP A 8 -3.81 -1.26 10.29
N LEU A 9 -3.00 -2.31 10.29
CA LEU A 9 -3.20 -3.59 9.62
C LEU A 9 -3.28 -4.68 10.69
N GLY A 10 -4.25 -5.59 10.54
CA GLY A 10 -4.34 -6.80 11.36
C GLY A 10 -3.18 -7.77 11.08
N THR A 11 -3.01 -8.78 11.95
CA THR A 11 -1.89 -9.73 11.92
C THR A 11 -1.63 -10.35 10.54
N TRP A 12 -2.70 -10.65 9.81
CA TRP A 12 -2.67 -11.32 8.51
C TRP A 12 -2.86 -10.38 7.32
N GLN A 13 -3.03 -9.08 7.56
CA GLN A 13 -3.21 -8.11 6.48
C GLN A 13 -1.86 -7.64 5.95
N ARG A 14 -1.77 -7.57 4.62
CA ARG A 14 -0.57 -7.17 3.87
C ARG A 14 -0.99 -6.42 2.60
N VAL A 15 -0.16 -5.45 2.21
CA VAL A 15 -0.32 -4.71 0.95
C VAL A 15 0.60 -5.37 -0.08
N PHE A 16 0.05 -5.80 -1.20
CA PHE A 16 0.80 -6.41 -2.28
C PHE A 16 0.73 -5.51 -3.52
N TYR A 17 1.86 -5.41 -4.21
CA TYR A 17 1.87 -5.02 -5.60
C TYR A 17 1.73 -6.29 -6.45
N ALA A 18 0.57 -6.48 -7.06
CA ALA A 18 0.30 -7.63 -7.91
C ALA A 18 0.51 -7.23 -9.39
N GLU A 19 1.65 -7.62 -9.93
CA GLU A 19 2.05 -7.42 -11.32
C GLU A 19 1.72 -8.66 -12.15
N PHE A 20 1.06 -8.51 -13.29
CA PHE A 20 0.59 -9.65 -14.09
C PHE A 20 1.18 -9.73 -15.51
N ASP A 21 1.94 -8.73 -15.95
CA ASP A 21 2.37 -8.61 -17.37
C ASP A 21 3.84 -8.20 -17.55
N GLY A 22 4.60 -8.06 -16.45
CA GLY A 22 6.06 -7.89 -16.47
C GLY A 22 6.64 -6.83 -17.43
N GLN A 23 7.97 -6.91 -17.62
CA GLN A 23 8.78 -6.28 -18.68
C GLN A 23 8.60 -4.78 -18.96
N ARG A 24 7.91 -4.03 -18.10
CA ARG A 24 7.72 -2.59 -18.21
C ARG A 24 7.74 -1.93 -16.84
N GLU A 25 8.33 -0.74 -16.76
CA GLU A 25 8.29 0.07 -15.55
C GLU A 25 6.85 0.49 -15.21
N LYS A 26 6.39 0.13 -14.01
CA LYS A 26 5.11 0.53 -13.45
C LYS A 26 5.32 1.19 -12.10
N ARG A 27 4.41 2.10 -11.74
CA ARG A 27 4.51 2.95 -10.55
C ARG A 27 3.27 2.78 -9.69
N VAL A 28 3.47 2.70 -8.38
CA VAL A 28 2.39 2.74 -7.38
C VAL A 28 2.41 4.11 -6.72
N ILE A 29 1.28 4.80 -6.71
CA ILE A 29 1.13 6.09 -6.05
C ILE A 29 0.44 5.86 -4.71
N ILE A 30 1.08 6.32 -3.63
CA ILE A 30 0.50 6.31 -2.29
C ILE A 30 0.18 7.75 -1.92
N LYS A 31 -1.07 8.02 -1.54
CA LYS A 31 -1.51 9.33 -1.07
C LYS A 31 -2.16 9.18 0.31
N ILE A 32 -1.70 9.99 1.24
CA ILE A 32 -2.23 10.06 2.60
C ILE A 32 -2.92 11.40 2.74
N ILE A 33 -4.17 11.38 3.22
CA ILE A 33 -4.93 12.59 3.56
C ILE A 33 -5.54 12.32 4.92
N GLY A 34 -5.34 13.26 5.84
CA GLY A 34 -5.79 13.22 7.22
C GLY A 34 -5.61 14.60 7.82
N LYS A 35 -6.18 14.83 9.01
CA LYS A 35 -5.97 16.07 9.76
C LYS A 35 -4.73 15.95 10.63
#